data_AF-A0A940XKV6-F1
#
_entry.id   AF-A0A940XKV6-F1
#
_cell.length_a   1.000
_cell.length_b   1.000
_cell.length_c   1.000
_cell.angle_alpha   90.00
_cell.angle_beta   90.00
_cell.angle_gamma   90.00
#
_symmetry.space_group_name_H-M   'P 1'
#
loop_
_entity.id
_entity.type
_entity.pdbx_description
1 polymer ?
#
loop_
_entity_poly.entity_id
_entity_poly.type
_entity_poly.pdbx_seq_one_letter_code
_entity_poly.pdbx_strand_id
1 'polypeptide(L)'
;MSERRQRPGSGRSLVPGSGKGDATGLVQPGADSAELPGSPGQIIHGSGTVTINAGRPVTRLPVVNTADRPVSVGSHYHFAEVNPALRFDRERAWGQRLNILAGGMVRFDPGATVEVELVPLGGRRIVRGLRGECGGPLDG
;
A
#
# COMPACT_ATOMS: atom_id res chain seq x y z
N MET A 1 -58.86 31.19 -13.90
CA MET A 1 -57.97 30.35 -14.74
C MET A 1 -56.52 30.54 -14.29
N SER A 2 -55.99 29.60 -13.51
CA SER A 2 -54.55 29.24 -13.48
C SER A 2 -54.36 28.11 -12.48
N GLU A 3 -54.41 26.87 -12.98
CA GLU A 3 -54.09 25.66 -12.23
C GLU A 3 -52.58 25.58 -11.99
N ARG A 4 -52.17 25.46 -10.73
CA ARG A 4 -50.81 25.06 -10.35
C ARG A 4 -50.63 23.58 -10.70
N ARG A 5 -49.77 23.29 -11.69
CA ARG A 5 -49.30 21.92 -11.95
C ARG A 5 -48.40 21.45 -10.80
N GLN A 6 -48.83 20.37 -10.14
CA GLN A 6 -48.07 19.63 -9.13
C GLN A 6 -46.87 18.92 -9.77
N ARG A 7 -45.69 19.00 -9.14
CA ARG A 7 -44.50 18.23 -9.51
C ARG A 7 -44.61 16.82 -8.91
N PRO A 8 -44.35 15.74 -9.67
CA PRO A 8 -44.36 14.39 -9.13
C PRO A 8 -43.16 14.19 -8.19
N GLY A 9 -43.44 13.82 -6.94
CA GLY A 9 -42.42 13.52 -5.94
C GLY A 9 -41.72 12.19 -6.23
N SER A 10 -40.39 12.16 -6.12
CA SER A 10 -39.63 10.92 -6.13
C SER A 10 -39.91 10.15 -4.82
N GLY A 11 -40.68 9.07 -4.91
CA GLY A 11 -40.87 8.17 -3.78
C GLY A 11 -39.53 7.55 -3.37
N ARG A 12 -39.08 7.83 -2.16
CA ARG A 12 -38.02 7.06 -1.49
C ARG A 12 -38.65 5.75 -1.02
N SER A 13 -38.36 4.65 -1.71
CA SER A 13 -38.58 3.32 -1.15
C SER A 13 -37.46 3.03 -0.15
N LEU A 14 -37.79 2.97 1.14
CA LEU A 14 -36.91 2.49 2.19
C LEU A 14 -36.99 0.97 2.22
N VAL A 15 -35.92 0.29 1.82
CA VAL A 15 -35.78 -1.16 2.00
C VAL A 15 -35.07 -1.40 3.34
N PRO A 16 -35.53 -2.35 4.20
CA PRO A 16 -34.92 -2.58 5.51
C PRO A 16 -33.57 -3.28 5.37
N GLY A 17 -32.57 -2.82 6.13
CA GLY A 17 -31.26 -3.46 6.20
C GLY A 17 -31.32 -4.77 6.97
N SER A 18 -30.85 -5.85 6.34
CA SER A 18 -30.46 -7.08 7.03
C SER A 18 -28.94 -7.10 7.14
N GLY A 19 -28.45 -7.01 8.37
CA GLY A 19 -27.03 -7.03 8.65
C GLY A 19 -26.45 -8.45 8.59
N LYS A 20 -25.38 -8.61 7.81
CA LYS A 20 -24.21 -9.43 8.18
C LYS A 20 -23.02 -8.85 7.42
N GLY A 21 -21.96 -8.55 8.16
CA GLY A 21 -20.81 -7.80 7.66
C GLY A 21 -19.80 -8.68 6.95
N ASP A 22 -19.59 -8.36 5.69
CA ASP A 22 -18.47 -8.75 4.86
C ASP A 22 -17.93 -7.47 4.23
N ALA A 23 -16.69 -7.12 4.58
CA ALA A 23 -15.98 -5.95 4.05
C ALA A 23 -15.55 -6.21 2.60
N THR A 24 -16.52 -6.45 1.73
CA THR A 24 -16.36 -6.40 0.28
C THR A 24 -16.26 -4.93 -0.09
N GLY A 25 -15.27 -4.60 -0.92
CA GLY A 25 -14.72 -3.26 -1.10
C GLY A 25 -15.74 -2.13 -1.21
N LEU A 26 -15.33 -0.96 -0.74
CA LEU A 26 -16.01 0.31 -1.01
C LEU A 26 -16.12 0.49 -2.53
N VAL A 27 -17.23 0.08 -3.13
CA VAL A 27 -17.57 0.43 -4.51
C VAL A 27 -17.88 1.92 -4.50
N GLN A 28 -16.99 2.71 -5.09
CA GLN A 28 -17.31 4.10 -5.37
C GLN A 28 -18.45 4.14 -6.40
N PRO A 29 -19.51 4.93 -6.16
CA PRO A 29 -20.49 5.22 -7.20
C PRO A 29 -19.76 5.88 -8.37
N GLY A 30 -19.66 5.15 -9.50
CA GLY A 30 -18.94 5.56 -10.71
C GLY A 30 -17.89 4.57 -11.22
N ALA A 31 -17.48 3.58 -10.42
CA ALA A 31 -16.48 2.58 -10.82
C ALA A 31 -16.91 1.71 -12.02
N ASP A 32 -18.21 1.48 -12.18
CA ASP A 32 -18.80 0.75 -13.32
C ASP A 32 -19.51 1.71 -14.28
N SER A 33 -18.86 2.82 -14.64
CA SER A 33 -19.31 3.64 -15.79
C SER A 33 -18.98 2.93 -17.10
N ALA A 34 -19.49 1.71 -17.27
CA ALA A 34 -19.57 1.06 -18.57
C ALA A 34 -20.75 1.70 -19.32
N GLU A 35 -20.58 2.92 -19.84
CA GLU A 35 -21.31 3.42 -21.01
C GLU A 35 -20.81 4.82 -21.41
N LEU A 36 -20.17 4.85 -22.58
CA LEU A 36 -19.58 5.98 -23.35
C LEU A 36 -18.19 6.47 -22.92
N PRO A 37 -17.16 6.36 -23.79
CA PRO A 37 -15.89 7.07 -23.59
C PRO A 37 -16.13 8.59 -23.62
N GLY A 38 -15.57 9.31 -22.65
CA GLY A 38 -15.55 10.78 -22.65
C GLY A 38 -16.30 11.49 -21.51
N SER A 39 -16.56 10.82 -20.37
CA SER A 39 -17.02 11.57 -19.19
C SER A 39 -15.89 12.47 -18.66
N PRO A 40 -16.15 13.73 -18.28
CA PRO A 40 -15.13 14.61 -17.74
C PRO A 40 -14.42 13.97 -16.53
N GLY A 41 -13.09 13.83 -16.62
CA GLY A 41 -12.29 13.20 -15.57
C GLY A 41 -12.09 11.69 -15.71
N GLN A 42 -12.63 11.05 -16.75
CA GLN A 42 -12.39 9.64 -17.02
C GLN A 42 -10.91 9.37 -17.34
N ILE A 43 -10.34 8.37 -16.68
CA ILE A 43 -9.02 7.81 -17.02
C ILE A 43 -9.25 6.50 -17.78
N ILE A 44 -8.86 6.48 -19.05
CA ILE A 44 -8.85 5.27 -19.87
C ILE A 44 -7.46 4.64 -19.75
N HIS A 45 -7.37 3.57 -18.98
CA HIS A 45 -6.10 2.85 -18.79
C HIS A 45 -5.73 2.03 -20.03
N GLY A 46 -4.43 1.89 -20.29
CA GLY A 46 -3.94 0.85 -21.20
C GLY A 46 -4.21 -0.54 -20.63
N SER A 47 -4.26 -1.55 -21.49
CA SER A 47 -4.32 -2.94 -21.05
C SER A 47 -2.95 -3.41 -20.51
N GLY A 48 -2.98 -4.36 -19.57
CA GLY A 48 -1.77 -4.97 -19.01
C GLY A 48 -1.45 -4.53 -17.58
N THR A 49 -0.32 -5.04 -17.07
CA THR A 49 0.17 -4.73 -15.73
C THR A 49 1.51 -4.01 -15.81
N VAL A 50 1.79 -3.17 -14.81
CA VAL A 50 3.08 -2.48 -14.70
C VAL A 50 4.00 -3.29 -13.79
N THR A 51 5.07 -3.85 -14.36
CA THR A 51 6.12 -4.49 -13.57
C THR A 51 6.95 -3.44 -12.85
N ILE A 52 7.03 -3.53 -11.52
CA ILE A 52 7.87 -2.66 -10.70
C ILE A 52 9.21 -3.32 -10.40
N ASN A 53 10.24 -2.51 -10.14
CA ASN A 53 11.56 -2.96 -9.71
C ASN A 53 12.19 -4.03 -10.64
N ALA A 54 11.82 -4.03 -11.93
CA ALA A 54 12.27 -5.02 -12.89
C ALA A 54 13.81 -5.13 -12.94
N GLY A 55 14.30 -6.37 -13.04
CA GLY A 55 15.73 -6.68 -13.14
C GLY A 55 16.54 -6.45 -11.86
N ARG A 56 15.92 -6.05 -10.73
CA ARG A 56 16.64 -5.93 -9.46
C ARG A 56 16.78 -7.29 -8.78
N PRO A 57 17.94 -7.60 -8.17
CA PRO A 57 18.08 -8.81 -7.36
C PRO A 57 17.14 -8.73 -6.16
N VAL A 58 16.50 -9.85 -5.83
CA VAL A 58 15.54 -9.96 -4.73
C VAL A 58 16.13 -10.80 -3.61
N THR A 59 16.08 -10.27 -2.38
CA THR A 59 16.44 -10.99 -1.17
C THR A 59 15.17 -11.31 -0.37
N ARG A 60 14.93 -12.58 -0.07
CA ARG A 60 13.81 -13.02 0.78
C ARG A 60 14.27 -13.24 2.21
N LEU A 61 13.53 -12.70 3.17
CA LEU A 61 13.82 -12.81 4.60
C LEU A 61 12.55 -13.03 5.44
N PRO A 62 12.54 -14.00 6.37
CA PRO A 62 11.58 -14.05 7.46
C PRO A 62 11.82 -12.88 8.41
N VAL A 63 10.74 -12.19 8.81
CA VAL A 63 10.78 -11.11 9.80
C VAL A 63 9.78 -11.41 10.89
N VAL A 64 10.23 -11.40 12.15
CA VAL A 64 9.39 -11.63 13.31
C VAL A 64 9.29 -10.37 14.14
N ASN A 65 8.07 -9.92 14.44
CA ASN A 65 7.87 -8.83 15.40
C ASN A 65 7.85 -9.37 16.83
N THR A 66 8.87 -9.04 17.62
CA THR A 66 8.98 -9.44 19.03
C THR A 66 8.42 -8.40 20.00
N ALA A 67 7.90 -7.27 19.52
CA ALA A 67 7.23 -6.28 20.35
C ALA A 67 5.79 -6.71 20.69
N ASP A 68 5.24 -6.04 21.70
CA ASP A 68 3.83 -6.10 22.10
C ASP A 68 2.90 -5.25 21.22
N ARG A 69 3.46 -4.46 20.30
CA ARG A 69 2.75 -3.52 19.45
C ARG A 69 3.03 -3.78 17.97
N PRO A 70 2.05 -3.50 17.10
CA PRO A 70 2.27 -3.64 15.67
C PRO A 70 3.29 -2.63 15.15
N VAL A 71 4.07 -3.06 14.16
CA VAL A 71 5.05 -2.22 13.46
C VAL A 71 4.70 -2.20 11.98
N SER A 72 4.74 -1.02 11.36
CA SER A 72 4.59 -0.89 9.91
C SER A 72 5.85 -0.27 9.31
N VAL A 73 6.35 -0.85 8.21
CA VAL A 73 7.55 -0.39 7.51
C VAL A 73 7.19 0.01 6.09
N GLY A 74 7.58 1.23 5.71
CA GLY A 74 7.31 1.79 4.38
C GLY A 74 8.26 1.29 3.29
N SER A 75 7.80 1.38 2.04
CA SER A 75 8.50 0.91 0.82
C SER A 75 9.95 1.35 0.64
N HIS A 76 10.33 2.54 1.12
CA HIS A 76 11.65 3.17 0.87
C HIS A 76 12.51 3.32 2.13
N TYR A 77 12.10 2.74 3.24
CA TYR A 77 12.91 2.74 4.45
C TYR A 77 14.12 1.79 4.27
N HIS A 78 15.30 2.18 4.77
CA HIS A 78 16.47 1.29 4.78
C HIS A 78 16.20 0.12 5.72
N PHE A 79 15.94 -1.06 5.16
CA PHE A 79 15.32 -2.14 5.92
C PHE A 79 16.18 -2.64 7.08
N ALA A 80 17.51 -2.57 6.96
CA ALA A 80 18.41 -2.91 8.07
C ALA A 80 18.27 -1.99 9.29
N GLU A 81 17.72 -0.78 9.14
CA GLU A 81 17.53 0.19 10.23
C GLU A 81 16.09 0.22 10.77
N VAL A 82 15.23 -0.76 10.43
CA VAL A 82 13.86 -0.76 10.98
C VAL A 82 13.87 -0.99 12.49
N ASN A 83 12.69 -0.87 13.12
CA ASN A 83 12.52 -1.06 14.57
C ASN A 83 13.32 -2.29 15.08
N PRO A 84 14.19 -2.15 16.10
CA PRO A 84 14.98 -3.25 16.66
C PRO A 84 14.17 -4.46 17.15
N ALA A 85 12.89 -4.26 17.49
CA ALA A 85 11.99 -5.35 17.85
C ALA A 85 11.59 -6.24 16.66
N LEU A 86 11.92 -5.85 15.42
CA LEU A 86 11.84 -6.75 14.27
C LEU A 86 13.13 -7.58 14.21
N ARG A 87 12.97 -8.88 14.44
CA ARG A 87 14.05 -9.88 14.41
C ARG A 87 14.14 -10.51 13.03
N PHE A 88 15.28 -10.34 12.38
CA PHE A 88 15.64 -10.88 11.07
C PHE A 88 17.16 -10.72 10.86
N ASP A 89 17.68 -11.22 9.74
CA ASP A 89 19.08 -11.04 9.35
C ASP A 89 19.34 -9.62 8.83
N ARG A 90 19.91 -8.77 9.69
CA ARG A 90 20.19 -7.35 9.41
C ARG A 90 21.30 -7.17 8.37
N GLU A 91 22.31 -8.03 8.37
CA GLU A 91 23.42 -7.99 7.42
C GLU A 91 22.92 -8.26 6.01
N ARG A 92 22.08 -9.28 5.84
CA ARG A 92 21.43 -9.58 4.55
C ARG A 92 20.51 -8.45 4.09
N ALA A 93 19.93 -7.67 5.00
CA ALA A 93 19.06 -6.54 4.66
C ALA A 93 19.80 -5.22 4.40
N TRP A 94 21.13 -5.18 4.58
CA TRP A 94 21.90 -3.95 4.47
C TRP A 94 21.84 -3.35 3.07
N GLY A 95 21.58 -2.05 3.01
CA GLY A 95 21.43 -1.30 1.77
C GLY A 95 20.22 -1.69 0.91
N GLN A 96 19.21 -2.35 1.50
CA GLN A 96 17.99 -2.77 0.81
C GLN A 96 16.73 -2.08 1.34
N ARG A 97 15.65 -2.14 0.56
CA ARG A 97 14.31 -1.66 0.88
C ARG A 97 13.25 -2.68 0.46
N LEU A 98 12.03 -2.57 0.98
CA LEU A 98 10.93 -3.47 0.60
C LEU A 98 10.64 -3.43 -0.91
N ASN A 99 10.47 -4.61 -1.51
CA ASN A 99 10.08 -4.82 -2.90
C ASN A 99 8.55 -4.69 -3.08
N ILE A 100 8.02 -3.53 -2.74
CA ILE A 100 6.59 -3.22 -2.85
C ILE A 100 6.38 -1.93 -3.64
N LEU A 101 5.12 -1.61 -3.95
CA LEU A 101 4.75 -0.34 -4.59
C LEU A 101 5.25 0.85 -3.78
N ALA A 102 5.73 1.88 -4.47
CA ALA A 102 6.11 3.14 -3.85
C ALA A 102 4.93 3.75 -3.07
N GLY A 103 5.18 4.24 -1.86
CA GLY A 103 4.15 4.72 -0.95
C GLY A 103 3.43 3.62 -0.15
N GLY A 104 3.61 2.34 -0.50
CA GLY A 104 3.08 1.21 0.27
C GLY A 104 3.84 0.94 1.56
N MET A 105 3.30 0.05 2.39
CA MET A 105 3.90 -0.43 3.64
C MET A 105 3.58 -1.91 3.89
N VAL A 106 4.41 -2.59 4.69
CA VAL A 106 4.14 -3.91 5.26
C VAL A 106 3.91 -3.75 6.75
N ARG A 107 2.86 -4.40 7.27
CA ARG A 107 2.52 -4.45 8.70
C ARG A 107 2.99 -5.78 9.29
N PHE A 108 3.57 -5.71 10.49
CA PHE A 108 3.99 -6.84 11.29
C PHE A 108 3.24 -6.81 12.62
N ASP A 109 2.27 -7.70 12.79
CA ASP A 109 1.55 -7.85 14.05
C ASP A 109 2.43 -8.52 15.13
N PRO A 110 2.18 -8.26 16.43
CA PRO A 110 2.92 -8.86 17.53
C PRO A 110 3.02 -10.38 17.43
N GLY A 111 4.24 -10.93 17.51
CA GLY A 111 4.53 -12.36 17.44
C GLY A 111 4.42 -13.00 16.05
N ALA A 112 3.90 -12.29 15.05
CA ALA A 112 3.75 -12.82 13.70
C ALA A 112 5.09 -12.90 12.97
N THR A 113 5.24 -13.94 12.14
CA THR A 113 6.33 -14.06 11.17
C THR A 113 5.80 -13.70 9.79
N VAL A 114 6.46 -12.79 9.10
CA VAL A 114 6.10 -12.35 7.74
C VAL A 114 7.34 -12.51 6.85
N GLU A 115 7.18 -13.23 5.74
CA GLU A 115 8.18 -13.26 4.67
C GLU A 115 8.14 -11.96 3.89
N VAL A 116 9.28 -11.28 3.77
CA VAL A 116 9.41 -10.06 2.97
C VAL A 116 10.38 -10.26 1.83
N GLU A 117 10.13 -9.53 0.75
CA GLU A 117 11.06 -9.39 -0.37
C GLU A 117 11.73 -8.02 -0.30
N LEU A 118 13.05 -8.00 -0.44
CA LEU A 118 13.86 -6.79 -0.44
C LEU A 118 14.57 -6.62 -1.78
N VAL A 119 14.78 -5.36 -2.18
CA VAL A 119 15.59 -4.96 -3.34
C VAL A 119 16.62 -3.90 -2.92
N PRO A 120 17.78 -3.83 -3.58
CA PRO A 120 18.79 -2.82 -3.27
C PRO A 120 18.26 -1.39 -3.45
N LEU A 121 18.64 -0.51 -2.52
CA LEU A 121 18.54 0.93 -2.71
C LEU A 121 19.30 1.33 -3.98
N GLY A 122 18.67 2.16 -4.81
CA GLY A 122 19.27 2.69 -6.04
C GLY A 122 19.98 4.03 -5.82
N GLY A 123 20.30 4.71 -6.92
CA GLY A 123 20.94 6.03 -6.89
C GLY A 123 22.34 5.98 -6.27
N ARG A 124 22.72 7.04 -5.54
CA ARG A 124 24.04 7.14 -4.88
C ARG A 124 24.19 6.28 -3.63
N ARG A 125 23.12 5.58 -3.20
CA ARG A 125 23.14 4.70 -2.01
C ARG A 125 23.69 5.39 -0.75
N ILE A 126 23.19 6.59 -0.49
CA ILE A 126 23.49 7.39 0.70
C ILE A 126 22.25 7.41 1.59
N VAL A 127 22.36 6.87 2.81
CA VAL A 127 21.28 6.82 3.80
C VAL A 127 21.61 7.77 4.95
N ARG A 128 20.95 8.92 4.99
CA ARG A 128 21.05 9.91 6.07
C ARG A 128 19.79 9.90 6.93
N GLY A 129 19.93 10.16 8.22
CA GLY A 129 18.81 10.18 9.16
C GLY A 129 18.47 8.77 9.66
N LEU A 130 17.19 8.40 9.60
CA LEU A 130 16.65 7.13 10.12
C LEU A 130 17.03 6.91 11.59
N ARG A 131 17.67 5.77 11.91
CA ARG A 131 18.22 5.51 13.25
C ARG A 131 19.68 5.95 13.39
N GLY A 132 20.29 6.44 12.30
CA GLY A 132 21.67 6.90 12.27
C GLY A 132 22.69 5.77 12.25
N GLU A 133 22.28 4.53 11.99
CA GLU A 133 23.19 3.37 12.01
C GLU A 133 24.10 3.36 10.76
N CYS A 134 23.57 3.80 9.60
CA CYS A 134 24.40 4.06 8.42
C CYS A 134 24.96 5.50 8.42
N GLY A 135 24.08 6.51 8.52
CA GLY A 135 24.48 7.91 8.63
C GLY A 135 25.22 8.52 7.41
N GLY A 136 25.33 7.80 6.29
CA GLY A 136 26.19 8.18 5.18
C GLY A 136 26.10 7.27 3.96
N PRO A 137 27.17 7.18 3.14
CA PRO A 137 27.28 6.22 2.05
C PRO A 137 27.22 4.77 2.57
N LEU A 138 26.53 3.88 1.85
CA LEU A 138 26.42 2.46 2.21
C LEU A 138 27.61 1.60 1.80
N ASP A 139 28.30 2.00 0.73
CA ASP A 139 29.32 1.18 0.05
C ASP A 139 30.73 1.80 0.18
N GLY A 140 30.99 2.43 1.34
CA GLY A 140 32.25 3.12 1.66
C GLY A 140 33.37 2.21 2.12
#